data_AF-A0A497NN35-F1
#
_entry.id   AF-A0A497NN35-F1
#
_cell.length_a   1.000
_cell.length_b   1.000
_cell.length_c   1.000
_cell.angle_alpha   90.00
_cell.angle_beta   90.00
_cell.angle_gamma   90.00
#
_symmetry.space_group_name_H-M   'P 1'
#
loop_
_entity.id
_entity.type
_entity.pdbx_description
1 polymer ?
#
loop_
_entity_poly.entity_id
_entity_poly.type
_entity_poly.pdbx_seq_one_letter_code
_entity_poly.pdbx_strand_id
1 'polypeptide(L)'
;MKEVVNQIKSLSLGDLIRVEWFDASIGKSLSGGLNGIDVPVVSWGIFLGVLGKKNKHIILAQNTFHYADSLYDIDYTAIPTAWTQNI
;
A
#
# COMPACT_ATOMS: atom_id res chain seq x y z
N MET A 1 -2.77 9.18 -13.09
CA MET A 1 -3.70 9.56 -12.00
C MET A 1 -5.17 9.22 -12.30
N LYS A 2 -5.78 9.67 -13.41
CA LYS A 2 -7.18 9.26 -13.75
C LYS A 2 -7.34 7.75 -13.93
N GLU A 3 -6.32 7.08 -14.45
CA GLU A 3 -6.31 5.64 -14.71
C GLU A 3 -6.30 4.80 -13.44
N VAL A 4 -5.37 5.06 -12.51
CA VAL A 4 -5.34 4.43 -11.18
C VAL A 4 -6.67 4.58 -10.43
N VAL A 5 -7.30 5.76 -10.49
CA VAL A 5 -8.61 5.96 -9.85
C VAL A 5 -9.69 5.05 -10.47
N ASN A 6 -9.64 4.81 -11.78
CA ASN A 6 -10.57 3.89 -12.44
C ASN A 6 -10.26 2.43 -12.12
N GLN A 7 -8.98 2.04 -12.07
CA GLN A 7 -8.55 0.71 -11.62
C GLN A 7 -9.05 0.41 -10.20
N ILE A 8 -8.88 1.36 -9.26
CA ILE A 8 -9.41 1.23 -7.90
C ILE A 8 -10.93 1.02 -7.89
N LYS A 9 -11.67 1.75 -8.73
CA LYS A 9 -13.14 1.63 -8.80
C LYS A 9 -13.62 0.28 -9.34
N SER A 10 -12.78 -0.45 -10.08
CA SER A 10 -13.10 -1.81 -10.54
C SER A 10 -12.81 -2.89 -9.51
N LEU A 11 -12.16 -2.55 -8.38
CA LEU A 11 -11.83 -3.52 -7.34
C LEU A 11 -12.97 -3.75 -6.37
N SER A 12 -13.05 -4.98 -5.87
CA SER A 12 -13.89 -5.40 -4.76
C SER A 12 -13.04 -5.65 -3.52
N LEU A 13 -13.62 -5.41 -2.34
CA LEU A 13 -12.99 -5.78 -1.07
C LEU A 13 -12.71 -7.29 -1.07
N GLY A 14 -11.49 -7.67 -0.73
CA GLY A 14 -11.06 -9.07 -0.75
C GLY A 14 -10.26 -9.49 -2.00
N ASP A 15 -10.17 -8.63 -3.03
CA ASP A 15 -9.38 -8.93 -4.22
C ASP A 15 -7.88 -9.05 -3.88
N LEU A 16 -7.22 -10.10 -4.37
CA LEU A 16 -5.76 -10.16 -4.38
C LEU A 16 -5.23 -9.29 -5.53
N ILE A 17 -4.49 -8.24 -5.20
CA ILE A 17 -3.99 -7.28 -6.18
C ILE A 17 -2.48 -7.09 -6.08
N ARG A 18 -1.88 -6.66 -7.20
CA ARG A 18 -0.50 -6.18 -7.30
C ARG A 18 -0.56 -4.67 -7.37
N VAL A 19 0.26 -3.94 -6.61
CA VAL A 19 0.33 -2.49 -6.72
C VAL A 19 1.77 -2.08 -6.98
N GLU A 20 1.98 -1.37 -8.09
CA GLU A 20 3.25 -0.75 -8.44
C GLU A 20 3.23 0.71 -8.00
N TRP A 21 4.22 1.13 -7.22
CA TRP A 21 4.28 2.48 -6.67
C TRP A 21 5.71 2.90 -6.36
N PHE A 22 5.90 4.18 -6.11
CA PHE A 22 7.18 4.72 -5.65
C PHE A 22 7.14 4.97 -4.15
N ASP A 23 8.05 4.32 -3.42
CA ASP A 23 8.22 4.47 -1.99
C ASP A 23 9.41 5.38 -1.65
N ALA A 24 9.10 6.58 -1.18
CA ALA A 24 10.09 7.54 -0.71
C ALA A 24 10.66 7.21 0.68
N SER A 25 9.98 6.34 1.45
CA SER A 25 10.34 6.00 2.84
C SER A 25 11.48 4.98 2.92
N ILE A 26 11.44 3.93 2.10
CA ILE A 26 12.52 2.94 1.97
C ILE A 26 13.81 3.61 1.47
N GLY A 27 13.70 4.47 0.45
CA GLY A 27 14.86 5.20 -0.06
C GLY A 27 15.51 6.08 1.01
N LYS A 28 14.70 6.70 1.87
CA LYS A 28 15.19 7.52 2.99
C LYS A 28 15.83 6.71 4.12
N SER A 29 15.31 5.52 4.41
CA SER A 29 15.88 4.65 5.45
C SER A 29 17.23 4.06 5.02
N LEU A 30 17.39 3.72 3.75
CA LEU A 30 18.63 3.21 3.17
C LEU A 30 19.71 4.28 2.98
N SER A 31 19.33 5.54 2.79
CA SER A 31 20.28 6.65 2.56
C SER A 31 20.76 7.37 3.82
N GLY A 32 20.44 6.87 5.01
CA GLY A 32 20.79 7.54 6.27
C GLY A 32 20.14 8.92 6.43
N GLY A 33 18.99 9.14 5.79
CA GLY A 33 18.25 10.40 5.86
C GLY A 33 18.67 11.49 4.86
N LEU A 34 19.68 11.25 4.01
CA LEU A 34 20.05 12.15 2.91
C LEU A 34 19.16 11.91 1.70
N ASN A 35 18.55 12.97 1.14
CA ASN A 35 17.75 13.01 -0.10
C ASN A 35 17.25 11.63 -0.56
N GLY A 36 16.20 11.13 0.11
CA GLY A 36 15.62 9.82 -0.19
C GLY A 36 15.27 9.72 -1.67
N ILE A 37 15.72 8.65 -2.31
CA ILE A 37 15.38 8.34 -3.69
C ILE A 37 14.02 7.65 -3.69
N ASP A 38 13.15 8.01 -4.62
CA ASP A 38 11.91 7.28 -4.84
C ASP A 38 12.23 5.86 -5.33
N VAL A 39 11.91 4.84 -4.52
CA VAL A 39 12.21 3.45 -4.84
C VAL A 39 10.99 2.82 -5.53
N PRO A 40 11.13 2.22 -6.73
CA PRO A 40 10.04 1.47 -7.34
C PRO A 40 9.77 0.20 -6.52
N VAL A 41 8.54 0.05 -6.06
CA VAL A 41 8.07 -1.06 -5.22
C VAL A 41 6.90 -1.76 -5.92
N VAL A 42 6.88 -3.09 -5.81
CA VAL A 42 5.75 -3.93 -6.17
C VAL A 42 5.23 -4.61 -4.91
N SER A 43 4.05 -4.20 -4.44
CA SER A 43 3.39 -4.78 -3.27
C SER A 43 2.27 -5.71 -3.71
N TRP A 44 2.13 -6.84 -3.04
CA TRP A 44 0.99 -7.76 -3.23
C TRP A 44 0.21 -7.86 -1.93
N GLY A 45 -1.11 -7.98 -2.02
CA GLY A 45 -1.96 -8.20 -0.84
C GLY A 45 -3.45 -8.16 -1.14
N ILE A 46 -4.24 -8.42 -0.10
CA ILE A 46 -5.70 -8.39 -0.15
C ILE A 46 -6.19 -6.95 -0.03
N PHE A 47 -6.94 -6.48 -1.01
CA PHE A 47 -7.47 -5.12 -1.03
C PHE A 47 -8.56 -4.94 0.04
N LEU A 48 -8.28 -4.06 1.01
CA LEU A 48 -9.22 -3.71 2.09
C LEU A 48 -9.95 -2.39 1.86
N GLY A 49 -9.65 -1.70 0.76
CA GLY A 49 -10.29 -0.44 0.39
C GLY A 49 -9.32 0.74 0.32
N VAL A 50 -9.90 1.94 0.24
CA VAL A 50 -9.16 3.20 0.21
C VAL A 50 -9.54 4.06 1.42
N LEU A 51 -8.55 4.42 2.22
CA LEU A 51 -8.73 5.24 3.43
C LEU A 51 -8.12 6.64 3.27
N GLY A 52 -8.68 7.61 4.01
CA GLY A 52 -8.20 8.98 4.07
C GLY A 52 -9.10 10.01 3.35
N LYS A 53 -9.13 11.24 3.89
CA LYS A 53 -9.94 12.35 3.34
C LYS A 53 -9.19 13.22 2.33
N LYS A 54 -7.98 13.68 2.71
CA LYS A 54 -7.12 14.52 1.86
C LYS A 54 -6.15 13.67 1.05
N ASN A 55 -5.34 12.87 1.74
CA ASN A 55 -4.39 11.94 1.14
C ASN A 55 -4.99 10.53 1.23
N LYS A 56 -5.42 10.00 0.08
CA LYS A 56 -6.02 8.68 -0.03
C LYS A 56 -4.94 7.61 -0.11
N HIS A 57 -5.15 6.49 0.57
CA HIS A 57 -4.24 5.36 0.60
C HIS A 57 -4.99 4.07 0.27
N ILE A 58 -4.44 3.27 -0.64
CA ILE A 58 -4.86 1.89 -0.90
C ILE A 58 -4.35 1.06 0.28
N ILE A 59 -5.23 0.26 0.89
CA ILE A 59 -4.87 -0.59 2.02
C ILE A 59 -4.81 -2.04 1.55
N LEU A 60 -3.66 -2.68 1.74
CA LEU A 60 -3.43 -4.10 1.45
C LEU A 60 -3.17 -4.85 2.75
N ALA A 61 -4.01 -5.83 3.09
CA ALA A 61 -3.64 -6.83 4.11
C ALA A 61 -2.60 -7.79 3.51
N GLN A 62 -1.58 -8.12 4.29
CA GLN A 62 -0.51 -9.02 3.87
C GLN A 62 -0.42 -10.25 4.76
N ASN A 63 -0.31 -10.04 6.08
CA ASN A 63 -0.23 -11.12 7.05
C ASN A 63 -1.23 -10.91 8.17
N THR A 64 -1.71 -12.01 8.74
CA THR A 64 -2.42 -12.01 10.01
C THR A 64 -1.66 -12.89 10.97
N PHE A 65 -1.21 -12.31 12.08
CA PHE A 65 -0.50 -13.01 13.13
C PHE A 65 -1.45 -13.28 14.28
N HIS A 66 -1.49 -14.54 14.72
CA HIS A 66 -2.25 -14.96 15.90
C HIS A 66 -1.25 -15.40 16.96
N TYR A 67 -1.01 -14.54 17.96
CA TYR A 67 0.02 -14.78 18.97
C TYR A 67 -0.51 -15.57 20.17
N ALA A 68 -1.73 -15.25 20.61
CA ALA A 68 -2.44 -15.92 21.69
C ALA A 68 -3.94 -15.58 21.60
N ASP A 69 -4.77 -16.24 22.41
CA ASP A 69 -6.19 -15.93 22.49
C ASP A 69 -6.41 -14.43 22.72
N SER A 70 -7.20 -13.80 21.85
CA SER A 70 -7.47 -12.35 21.79
C SER A 70 -6.30 -11.42 21.47
N LEU A 71 -5.10 -11.95 21.22
CA LEU A 71 -3.92 -11.18 20.80
C LEU A 71 -3.55 -11.51 19.35
N TYR A 72 -3.88 -10.59 18.46
CA TYR A 72 -3.59 -10.69 17.03
C TYR A 72 -3.02 -9.39 16.50
N ASP A 73 -2.27 -9.49 15.40
CA ASP A 73 -1.78 -8.36 14.62
C ASP A 73 -2.06 -8.59 13.13
N ILE A 74 -2.27 -7.50 12.41
CA ILE A 74 -2.49 -7.54 10.97
C ILE A 74 -1.43 -6.64 10.34
N ASP A 75 -0.54 -7.28 9.59
CA ASP A 75 0.42 -6.57 8.76
C ASP A 75 -0.28 -6.06 7.51
N TYR A 76 -0.13 -4.78 7.25
CA TYR A 76 -0.74 -4.12 6.12
C TYR A 76 0.19 -3.09 5.50
N THR A 77 0.08 -2.93 4.19
CA THR A 77 0.72 -1.83 3.47
C THR A 77 -0.31 -0.75 3.16
N ALA A 78 -0.01 0.50 3.50
CA ALA A 78 -0.78 1.67 3.09
C ALA A 78 -0.06 2.43 1.97
N ILE A 79 -0.60 2.39 0.76
CA ILE A 79 0.03 2.94 -0.44
C ILE A 79 -0.65 4.25 -0.83
N PRO A 80 0.04 5.41 -0.82
CA PRO A 80 -0.55 6.66 -1.26
C PRO A 80 -0.99 6.58 -2.73
N THR A 81 -2.26 6.87 -3.02
CA THR A 81 -2.79 6.79 -4.40
C THR A 81 -2.09 7.74 -5.37
N ALA A 82 -1.46 8.79 -4.85
CA ALA A 82 -0.69 9.76 -5.63
C ALA A 82 0.64 9.18 -6.16
N TRP A 83 1.17 8.14 -5.53
CA TRP A 83 2.47 7.53 -5.87
C TRP A 83 2.30 6.18 -6.60
N THR A 84 1.09 5.65 -6.64
CA THR A 84 0.72 4.47 -7.41
C THR A 84 0.85 4.72 -8.92
N GLN A 85 1.51 3.80 -9.60
CA GLN A 85 1.64 3.76 -11.05
C GLN A 85 0.59 2.85 -11.69
N ASN A 86 0.41 1.64 -11.13
CA ASN A 86 -0.52 0.64 -11.65
C ASN A 86 -1.03 -0.29 -10.54
N ILE A 87 -2.24 -0.82 -10.72
CA ILE A 87 -2.87 -1.86 -9.90
C ILE A 87 -3.24 -3.05 -10.81
#